data_AF-A0A956CL30-F1
#
_entry.id   AF-A0A956CL30-F1
#
_cell.length_a   1.000
_cell.length_b   1.000
_cell.length_c   1.000
_cell.angle_alpha   90.00
_cell.angle_beta   90.00
_cell.angle_gamma   90.00
#
_symmetry.space_group_name_H-M   'P 1'
#
loop_
_entity.id
_entity.type
_entity.pdbx_description
1 polymer ?
#
loop_
_entity_poly.entity_id
_entity_poly.type
_entity_poly.pdbx_seq_one_letter_code
_entity_poly.pdbx_strand_id
1 'polypeptide(L)'
;MRRAAGFFAVQVAFTSLLVGNPAHADATEPATDAAITTLPIALHVATEHGAPVADDAWIHAALAEANRIYAPARIAFDVRTRDTYDSPITLETRDDRNRLGAKVSLGLINWFVTKSLRDVDEPDRMRRGVHWRANDAAGVRRHFVIVSILAGPSVLAHELGHFFGNKHSPVPGNIMSYERTEDPPAFDTEQLARIRRVLRACLRSGEIRLKADRRGVAPRAASERLPLGDGDK
;
A
#
# COMPACT_ATOMS: atom_id res chain seq x y z
N MET A 1 -74.01 21.84 -49.36
CA MET A 1 -74.45 22.45 -48.07
C MET A 1 -73.22 22.82 -47.24
N ARG A 2 -73.12 24.11 -46.82
CA ARG A 2 -72.54 24.73 -45.57
C ARG A 2 -71.35 24.04 -44.87
N ARG A 3 -70.32 24.67 -44.27
CA ARG A 3 -69.77 26.03 -43.97
C ARG A 3 -68.35 25.72 -43.41
N ALA A 4 -67.26 26.36 -43.83
CA ALA A 4 -66.61 27.57 -43.27
C ALA A 4 -66.17 27.57 -41.78
N ALA A 5 -64.92 28.04 -41.57
CA ALA A 5 -64.24 28.56 -40.36
C ALA A 5 -63.71 27.54 -39.32
N GLY A 6 -62.56 27.73 -38.67
CA GLY A 6 -61.64 28.87 -38.65
C GLY A 6 -60.35 28.53 -37.90
N PHE A 7 -59.29 29.27 -38.23
CA PHE A 7 -57.98 29.28 -37.59
C PHE A 7 -58.04 29.88 -36.18
N PHE A 8 -57.34 29.28 -35.22
CA PHE A 8 -56.86 29.97 -34.03
C PHE A 8 -55.38 29.62 -33.84
N ALA A 9 -54.51 30.62 -34.07
CA ALA A 9 -53.10 30.57 -33.74
C ALA A 9 -52.94 30.89 -32.25
N VAL A 10 -52.30 30.01 -31.49
CA VAL A 10 -51.85 30.30 -30.13
C VAL A 10 -50.35 30.60 -30.19
N GLN A 11 -50.03 31.86 -29.94
CA GLN A 11 -48.68 32.39 -29.89
C GLN A 11 -48.15 32.20 -28.47
N VAL A 12 -47.24 31.24 -28.28
CA VAL A 12 -46.55 31.04 -27.00
C VAL A 12 -45.23 31.81 -27.06
N ALA A 13 -45.14 32.88 -26.27
CA ALA A 13 -43.92 33.63 -26.06
C ALA A 13 -43.00 32.85 -25.10
N PHE A 14 -41.83 32.43 -25.58
CA PHE A 14 -40.75 31.92 -24.73
C PHE A 14 -39.93 33.11 -24.22
N THR A 15 -40.09 33.45 -22.94
CA THR A 15 -39.22 34.37 -22.22
C THR A 15 -37.99 33.61 -21.74
N SER A 16 -36.87 33.72 -22.47
CA SER A 16 -35.58 33.23 -22.01
C SER A 16 -35.06 34.10 -20.86
N LEU A 17 -35.12 33.58 -19.63
CA LEU A 17 -34.30 34.09 -18.52
C LEU A 17 -32.86 33.60 -18.70
N LEU A 18 -31.96 34.52 -19.01
CA LEU A 18 -30.52 34.34 -18.83
C LEU A 18 -30.21 34.38 -17.33
N VAL A 19 -30.11 33.21 -16.70
CA VAL A 19 -29.47 33.08 -15.38
C VAL A 19 -27.96 33.10 -15.62
N GLY A 20 -27.33 34.23 -15.28
CA GLY A 20 -25.89 34.34 -15.22
C GLY A 20 -25.34 33.38 -14.17
N ASN A 21 -24.61 32.36 -14.61
CA ASN A 21 -23.90 31.46 -13.73
C ASN A 21 -22.64 32.20 -13.22
N PRO A 22 -22.47 32.47 -11.92
CA PRO A 22 -21.23 33.05 -11.44
C PRO A 22 -20.12 32.03 -11.70
N ALA A 23 -19.11 32.49 -12.45
CA ALA A 23 -17.90 31.75 -12.70
C ALA A 23 -17.37 31.15 -11.39
N HIS A 24 -17.30 29.83 -11.32
CA HIS A 24 -16.42 29.16 -10.38
C HIS A 24 -15.02 29.64 -10.70
N ALA A 25 -14.53 30.57 -9.88
CA ALA A 25 -13.12 30.91 -9.83
C ALA A 25 -12.39 29.61 -9.51
N ASP A 26 -11.83 29.01 -10.55
CA ASP A 26 -10.87 27.94 -10.48
C ASP A 26 -9.64 28.55 -9.79
N ALA A 27 -9.63 28.43 -8.46
CA ALA A 27 -8.47 28.74 -7.66
C ALA A 27 -7.43 27.67 -7.95
N THR A 28 -6.73 27.85 -9.07
CA THR A 28 -5.48 27.17 -9.37
C THR A 28 -4.51 27.55 -8.26
N GLU A 29 -4.51 26.76 -7.18
CA GLU A 29 -3.44 26.83 -6.18
C GLU A 29 -2.11 26.71 -6.94
N PRO A 30 -1.14 27.61 -6.70
CA PRO A 30 0.14 27.53 -7.35
C PRO A 30 0.76 26.17 -7.02
N ALA A 31 1.09 25.41 -8.06
CA ALA A 31 1.80 24.15 -8.00
C ALA A 31 3.18 24.38 -7.37
N THR A 32 3.21 24.44 -6.05
CA THR A 32 4.43 24.53 -5.28
C THR A 32 5.16 23.23 -5.53
N ASP A 33 6.44 23.30 -5.92
CA ASP A 33 7.28 22.14 -6.19
C ASP A 33 7.59 21.37 -4.89
N ALA A 34 6.57 20.72 -4.33
CA ALA A 34 6.64 20.02 -3.06
C ALA A 34 7.58 18.81 -3.18
N ALA A 35 8.71 18.81 -2.46
CA ALA A 35 9.69 17.72 -2.52
C ALA A 35 9.06 16.31 -2.37
N ILE A 36 9.64 15.33 -3.07
CA ILE A 36 9.24 13.92 -2.95
C ILE A 36 9.50 13.45 -1.52
N THR A 37 8.49 12.87 -0.88
CA THR A 37 8.63 12.26 0.44
C THR A 37 9.05 10.81 0.30
N THR A 38 10.27 10.47 0.74
CA THR A 38 10.76 9.09 0.73
C THR A 38 10.41 8.39 2.04
N LEU A 39 9.57 7.36 1.96
CA LEU A 39 9.06 6.60 3.09
C LEU A 39 9.94 5.38 3.36
N PRO A 40 10.30 5.15 4.64
CA PRO A 40 11.23 4.09 4.98
C PRO A 40 10.51 2.74 5.12
N ILE A 41 11.06 1.71 4.49
CA ILE A 41 10.60 0.31 4.57
C ILE A 41 11.54 -0.52 5.45
N ALA A 42 10.95 -1.33 6.33
CA ALA A 42 11.57 -2.52 6.90
C ALA A 42 11.18 -3.73 6.06
N LEU A 43 12.16 -4.33 5.39
CA LEU A 43 11.97 -5.49 4.52
C LEU A 43 12.33 -6.76 5.28
N HIS A 44 11.38 -7.66 5.42
CA HIS A 44 11.55 -8.96 6.06
C HIS A 44 11.37 -10.06 5.01
N VAL A 45 12.39 -10.86 4.73
CA VAL A 45 12.33 -11.89 3.67
C VAL A 45 12.35 -13.28 4.27
N ALA A 46 11.35 -14.10 3.94
CA ALA A 46 11.33 -15.50 4.37
C ALA A 46 12.57 -16.26 3.84
N THR A 47 13.06 -17.22 4.60
CA THR A 47 14.17 -18.09 4.22
C THR A 47 13.72 -19.54 4.10
N GLU A 48 14.02 -20.17 2.97
CA GLU A 48 13.83 -21.61 2.76
C GLU A 48 15.20 -22.27 2.67
N HIS A 49 15.46 -23.24 3.55
CA HIS A 49 16.77 -23.90 3.67
C HIS A 49 17.95 -22.92 3.82
N GLY A 50 17.73 -21.81 4.55
CA GLY A 50 18.73 -20.77 4.78
C GLY A 50 18.92 -19.78 3.63
N ALA A 51 18.24 -19.97 2.49
CA ALA A 51 18.27 -19.04 1.36
C ALA A 51 17.01 -18.15 1.33
N PRO A 52 17.13 -16.84 1.06
CA PRO A 52 15.97 -15.97 0.88
C PRO A 52 15.05 -16.50 -0.24
N VAL A 53 13.74 -16.51 0.00
CA VAL A 53 12.75 -16.96 -1.01
C VAL A 53 12.66 -16.00 -2.20
N ALA A 54 13.10 -14.75 -2.03
CA ALA A 54 13.15 -13.73 -3.08
C ALA A 54 14.57 -13.19 -3.19
N ASP A 55 15.07 -13.10 -4.43
CA ASP A 55 16.34 -12.46 -4.74
C ASP A 55 16.21 -10.94 -4.82
N ASP A 56 17.36 -10.28 -4.97
CA ASP A 56 17.44 -8.82 -5.03
C ASP A 56 16.75 -8.27 -6.29
N ALA A 57 16.82 -8.98 -7.41
CA ALA A 57 16.20 -8.54 -8.66
C ALA A 57 14.67 -8.46 -8.51
N TRP A 58 14.06 -9.46 -7.88
CA TRP A 58 12.63 -9.48 -7.58
C TRP A 58 12.25 -8.32 -6.64
N ILE A 59 13.01 -8.11 -5.56
CA ILE A 59 12.77 -7.03 -4.60
C ILE A 59 12.87 -5.67 -5.28
N HIS A 60 13.91 -5.45 -6.07
CA HIS A 60 14.11 -4.21 -6.82
C HIS A 60 12.99 -3.96 -7.82
N ALA A 61 12.54 -4.99 -8.55
CA ALA A 61 11.44 -4.85 -9.51
C ALA A 61 10.12 -4.45 -8.82
N ALA A 62 9.77 -5.10 -7.71
CA ALA A 62 8.57 -4.77 -6.95
C ALA A 62 8.63 -3.34 -6.36
N LEU A 63 9.78 -2.95 -5.81
CA LEU A 63 9.97 -1.61 -5.25
C LEU A 63 9.98 -0.52 -6.33
N ALA A 64 10.62 -0.78 -7.48
CA ALA A 64 10.64 0.14 -8.61
C ALA A 64 9.23 0.37 -9.17
N GLU A 65 8.43 -0.68 -9.30
CA GLU A 65 7.04 -0.55 -9.76
C GLU A 65 6.17 0.20 -8.75
N ALA A 66 6.33 -0.07 -7.45
CA ALA A 66 5.66 0.71 -6.41
C ALA A 66 6.05 2.20 -6.49
N ASN A 67 7.33 2.52 -6.64
CA ASN A 67 7.80 3.89 -6.79
C ASN A 67 7.23 4.58 -8.04
N ARG A 68 7.15 3.86 -9.16
CA ARG A 68 6.52 4.38 -10.40
C ARG A 68 5.05 4.75 -10.17
N ILE A 69 4.29 3.85 -9.55
CA ILE A 69 2.84 4.04 -9.30
C ILE A 69 2.59 5.17 -8.30
N TYR A 70 3.45 5.35 -7.29
CA TYR A 70 3.31 6.38 -6.27
C TYR A 70 3.92 7.73 -6.64
N ALA A 71 4.66 7.83 -7.75
CA ALA A 71 5.26 9.07 -8.21
C ALA A 71 4.25 10.24 -8.34
N PRO A 72 3.01 10.06 -8.87
CA PRO A 72 2.00 11.13 -8.88
C PRO A 72 1.60 11.61 -7.47
N ALA A 73 1.74 10.78 -6.43
CA ALA A 73 1.52 11.18 -5.05
C ALA A 73 2.68 12.00 -4.46
N ARG A 74 3.80 12.14 -5.19
CA ARG A 74 5.11 12.63 -4.74
C ARG A 74 5.65 11.84 -3.55
N ILE A 75 5.48 10.52 -3.61
CA ILE A 75 5.94 9.55 -2.63
C ILE A 75 6.92 8.60 -3.30
N ALA A 76 8.01 8.31 -2.62
CA ALA A 76 8.92 7.22 -2.94
C ALA A 76 9.09 6.32 -1.70
N PHE A 77 9.63 5.13 -1.91
CA PHE A 77 9.92 4.14 -0.89
C PHE A 77 11.38 3.71 -1.00
N ASP A 78 12.02 3.58 0.15
CA ASP A 78 13.40 3.11 0.27
C ASP A 78 13.51 2.07 1.38
N VAL A 79 14.21 0.98 1.11
CA VAL A 79 14.45 -0.08 2.10
C VAL A 79 15.53 0.41 3.06
N ARG A 80 15.13 0.73 4.30
CA ARG A 80 16.05 1.21 5.34
C ARG A 80 16.68 0.09 6.13
N THR A 81 15.93 -0.97 6.34
CA THR A 81 16.39 -2.16 7.05
C THR A 81 15.94 -3.39 6.28
N ARG A 82 16.79 -4.41 6.25
CA ARG A 82 16.50 -5.69 5.65
C ARG A 82 16.97 -6.79 6.58
N ASP A 83 16.08 -7.74 6.85
CA ASP A 83 16.39 -8.96 7.59
C ASP A 83 15.70 -10.18 6.94
N THR A 84 15.94 -11.34 7.53
CA THR A 84 15.31 -12.60 7.14
C THR A 84 14.56 -13.25 8.29
N TYR A 85 13.65 -14.16 7.96
CA TYR A 85 12.94 -14.97 8.97
C TYR A 85 12.65 -16.39 8.47
N ASP A 86 12.80 -17.37 9.36
CA ASP A 86 12.69 -18.80 8.98
C ASP A 86 11.27 -19.38 9.13
N SER A 87 10.35 -18.68 9.79
CA SER A 87 8.99 -19.20 10.00
C SER A 87 7.98 -18.12 10.43
N PRO A 88 6.70 -18.20 9.98
CA PRO A 88 6.19 -19.13 8.96
C PRO A 88 6.53 -18.63 7.54
N ILE A 89 7.09 -19.49 6.69
CA ILE A 89 7.44 -19.13 5.28
C ILE A 89 6.31 -19.40 4.28
N THR A 90 5.32 -20.19 4.70
CA THR A 90 4.10 -20.48 3.96
C THR A 90 2.96 -20.17 4.90
N LEU A 91 2.14 -19.18 4.54
CA LEU A 91 1.11 -18.63 5.42
C LEU A 91 -0.23 -19.22 5.03
N GLU A 92 -0.66 -20.25 5.75
CA GLU A 92 -1.91 -20.95 5.48
C GLU A 92 -3.08 -20.40 6.31
N THR A 93 -2.79 -19.86 7.49
CA THR A 93 -3.82 -19.48 8.47
C THR A 93 -3.75 -18.00 8.89
N ARG A 94 -4.80 -17.56 9.57
CA ARG A 94 -4.86 -16.24 10.23
C ARG A 94 -3.76 -16.11 11.29
N ASP A 95 -3.49 -17.18 12.02
CA ASP A 95 -2.46 -17.22 13.05
C ASP A 95 -1.05 -17.08 12.48
N ASP A 96 -0.78 -17.68 11.32
CA ASP A 96 0.51 -17.50 10.64
C ASP A 96 0.78 -16.02 10.31
N ARG A 97 -0.24 -15.32 9.81
CA ARG A 97 -0.15 -13.88 9.55
C ARG A 97 0.03 -13.09 10.84
N ASN A 98 -0.69 -13.44 11.91
CA ASN A 98 -0.58 -12.76 13.20
C ASN A 98 0.81 -12.89 13.82
N ARG A 99 1.47 -14.05 13.69
CA ARG A 99 2.83 -14.28 14.18
C ARG A 99 3.85 -13.32 13.58
N LEU A 100 3.65 -12.85 12.34
CA LEU A 100 4.52 -11.82 11.74
C LEU A 100 4.44 -10.48 12.48
N GLY A 101 3.34 -10.19 13.16
CA GLY A 101 3.17 -8.95 13.95
C GLY A 101 4.22 -8.78 15.03
N ALA A 102 4.78 -9.87 15.57
CA ALA A 102 5.87 -9.82 16.56
C ALA A 102 7.22 -9.35 15.98
N LYS A 103 7.36 -9.30 14.65
CA LYS A 103 8.59 -8.90 13.94
C LYS A 103 8.54 -7.47 13.41
N VAL A 104 7.44 -6.76 13.63
CA VAL A 104 7.24 -5.40 13.13
C VAL A 104 8.26 -4.44 13.73
N SER A 105 9.02 -3.77 12.85
CA SER A 105 9.90 -2.65 13.16
C SER A 105 9.10 -1.35 13.30
N LEU A 106 9.22 -0.69 14.45
CA LEU A 106 8.46 0.54 14.73
C LEU A 106 8.99 1.73 13.92
N GLY A 107 8.09 2.64 13.53
CA GLY A 107 8.46 3.84 12.77
C GLY A 107 8.71 3.60 11.28
N LEU A 108 8.55 2.36 10.81
CA LEU A 108 8.80 1.93 9.44
C LEU A 108 7.56 1.27 8.84
N ILE A 109 7.42 1.34 7.52
CA ILE A 109 6.45 0.50 6.80
C ILE A 109 7.04 -0.90 6.73
N ASN A 110 6.33 -1.90 7.26
CA ASN A 110 6.84 -3.27 7.31
C ASN A 110 6.32 -4.05 6.10
N TRP A 111 7.24 -4.59 5.31
CA TRP A 111 6.98 -5.41 4.15
C TRP A 111 7.57 -6.80 4.36
N PHE A 112 6.68 -7.79 4.52
CA PHE A 112 7.05 -9.20 4.60
C PHE A 112 6.96 -9.84 3.23
N VAL A 113 8.05 -10.47 2.79
CA VAL A 113 8.09 -11.32 1.61
C VAL A 113 8.05 -12.78 2.06
N THR A 114 7.16 -13.57 1.46
CA THR A 114 6.92 -14.96 1.86
C THR A 114 6.84 -15.90 0.67
N LYS A 115 7.01 -17.22 0.87
CA LYS A 115 6.94 -18.20 -0.22
C LYS A 115 5.53 -18.30 -0.79
N SER A 116 4.53 -18.39 0.08
CA SER A 116 3.13 -18.53 -0.34
C SER A 116 2.17 -17.95 0.71
N LEU A 117 1.00 -17.54 0.25
CA LEU A 117 -0.01 -16.87 1.08
C LEU A 117 -1.39 -17.39 0.70
N ARG A 118 -1.96 -18.26 1.51
CA ARG A 118 -3.34 -18.76 1.40
C ARG A 118 -4.33 -17.64 1.63
N ASP A 119 -5.46 -17.65 0.94
CA ASP A 119 -6.60 -16.82 1.34
C ASP A 119 -7.27 -17.41 2.59
N VAL A 120 -7.23 -16.69 3.71
CA VAL A 120 -7.80 -17.19 4.98
C VAL A 120 -9.33 -17.14 5.00
N ASP A 121 -9.94 -16.38 4.08
CA ASP A 121 -11.39 -16.28 3.95
C ASP A 121 -11.91 -17.21 2.83
N GLU A 122 -11.03 -17.62 1.89
CA GLU A 122 -11.32 -18.56 0.79
C GLU A 122 -10.19 -19.62 0.66
N PRO A 123 -10.10 -20.61 1.56
CA PRO A 123 -8.92 -21.50 1.68
C PRO A 123 -8.52 -22.26 0.39
N ASP A 124 -9.43 -22.45 -0.56
CA ASP A 124 -9.08 -23.08 -1.83
C ASP A 124 -8.22 -22.18 -2.73
N ARG A 125 -8.03 -20.90 -2.36
CA ARG A 125 -7.34 -19.89 -3.17
C ARG A 125 -6.01 -19.45 -2.56
N MET A 126 -5.12 -19.07 -3.46
CA MET A 126 -3.84 -18.46 -3.15
C MET A 126 -3.90 -16.95 -3.41
N ARG A 127 -3.51 -16.15 -2.40
CA ARG A 127 -3.34 -14.70 -2.50
C ARG A 127 -1.90 -14.36 -2.88
N ARG A 128 -1.77 -13.21 -3.54
CA ARG A 128 -0.47 -12.64 -3.94
C ARG A 128 0.03 -11.59 -2.95
N GLY A 129 -0.87 -10.93 -2.23
CA GLY A 129 -0.55 -9.98 -1.19
C GLY A 129 -1.72 -9.77 -0.23
N VAL A 130 -1.44 -9.12 0.90
CA VAL A 130 -2.45 -8.59 1.81
C VAL A 130 -1.86 -7.48 2.70
N HIS A 131 -2.64 -6.42 2.91
CA HIS A 131 -2.51 -5.53 4.06
C HIS A 131 -3.10 -6.18 5.30
N TRP A 132 -2.26 -6.47 6.29
CA TRP A 132 -2.65 -7.19 7.49
C TRP A 132 -2.62 -6.31 8.73
N ARG A 133 -3.50 -6.61 9.69
CA ARG A 133 -3.58 -5.97 11.00
C ARG A 133 -3.53 -7.04 12.07
N ALA A 134 -2.59 -6.92 13.00
CA ALA A 134 -2.43 -7.83 14.13
C ALA A 134 -2.17 -7.02 15.40
N ASN A 135 -2.46 -7.57 16.57
CA ASN A 135 -1.99 -7.01 17.83
C ASN A 135 -0.64 -7.62 18.16
N ASP A 136 0.31 -6.82 18.66
CA ASP A 136 1.52 -7.38 19.27
C ASP A 136 1.22 -7.97 20.65
N ALA A 137 2.23 -8.56 21.30
CA ALA A 137 2.10 -9.19 22.62
C ALA A 137 1.64 -8.21 23.72
N ALA A 138 1.82 -6.90 23.52
CA ALA A 138 1.35 -5.86 24.43
C ALA A 138 -0.07 -5.38 24.09
N GLY A 139 -0.75 -6.01 23.13
CA GLY A 139 -2.09 -5.63 22.68
C GLY A 139 -2.10 -4.39 21.77
N VAL A 140 -0.94 -3.88 21.36
CA VAL A 140 -0.87 -2.70 20.49
C VAL A 140 -1.11 -3.13 19.05
N ARG A 141 -2.09 -2.49 18.41
CA ARG A 141 -2.41 -2.74 17.00
C ARG A 141 -1.23 -2.36 16.11
N ARG A 142 -0.75 -3.32 15.34
CA ARG A 142 0.23 -3.18 14.27
C ARG A 142 -0.42 -3.48 12.93
N HIS A 143 0.15 -2.94 11.88
CA HIS A 143 -0.27 -3.26 10.53
C HIS A 143 0.90 -3.16 9.56
N PHE A 144 0.87 -4.02 8.55
CA PHE A 144 2.00 -4.29 7.68
C PHE A 144 1.50 -4.91 6.38
N VAL A 145 2.38 -5.01 5.40
CA VAL A 145 2.09 -5.59 4.10
C VAL A 145 2.79 -6.94 4.00
N ILE A 146 2.08 -7.95 3.51
CA ILE A 146 2.66 -9.25 3.15
C ILE A 146 2.52 -9.42 1.63
N VAL A 147 3.59 -9.84 0.96
CA VAL A 147 3.60 -10.17 -0.47
C VAL A 147 4.23 -11.54 -0.64
N SER A 148 3.59 -12.43 -1.40
CA SER A 148 4.18 -13.72 -1.74
C SER A 148 5.07 -13.60 -2.98
N ILE A 149 6.06 -14.48 -3.14
CA ILE A 149 6.90 -14.51 -4.34
C ILE A 149 6.12 -14.84 -5.62
N LEU A 150 4.89 -15.35 -5.48
CA LEU A 150 3.94 -15.55 -6.58
C LEU A 150 3.33 -14.23 -7.08
N ALA A 151 3.64 -13.10 -6.44
CA ALA A 151 3.09 -11.81 -6.81
C ALA A 151 3.64 -11.27 -8.13
N GLY A 152 2.77 -10.60 -8.88
CA GLY A 152 3.19 -9.72 -9.97
C GLY A 152 3.76 -8.40 -9.46
N PRO A 153 4.41 -7.61 -10.32
CA PRO A 153 5.19 -6.44 -9.93
C PRO A 153 4.36 -5.34 -9.24
N SER A 154 3.08 -5.21 -9.56
CA SER A 154 2.20 -4.16 -9.02
C SER A 154 1.54 -4.51 -7.68
N VAL A 155 1.70 -5.75 -7.18
CA VAL A 155 1.00 -6.20 -5.96
C VAL A 155 1.49 -5.43 -4.73
N LEU A 156 2.79 -5.17 -4.60
CA LEU A 156 3.30 -4.35 -3.49
C LEU A 156 2.62 -2.97 -3.46
N ALA A 157 2.48 -2.33 -4.62
CA ALA A 157 1.83 -1.02 -4.73
C ALA A 157 0.35 -1.07 -4.32
N HIS A 158 -0.36 -2.14 -4.70
CA HIS A 158 -1.75 -2.41 -4.30
C HIS A 158 -1.88 -2.54 -2.78
N GLU A 159 -1.04 -3.35 -2.15
CA GLU A 159 -1.10 -3.56 -0.70
C GLU A 159 -0.70 -2.30 0.08
N LEU A 160 0.26 -1.53 -0.41
CA LEU A 160 0.54 -0.19 0.11
C LEU A 160 -0.67 0.74 -0.05
N GLY A 161 -1.48 0.56 -1.09
CA GLY A 161 -2.71 1.32 -1.28
C GLY A 161 -3.70 1.06 -0.14
N HIS A 162 -3.86 -0.20 0.25
CA HIS A 162 -4.62 -0.58 1.44
C HIS A 162 -4.02 -0.07 2.74
N PHE A 163 -2.69 -0.11 2.87
CA PHE A 163 -1.98 0.49 4.01
C PHE A 163 -2.35 1.97 4.18
N PHE A 164 -2.43 2.72 3.08
CA PHE A 164 -2.88 4.12 3.07
C PHE A 164 -4.40 4.31 3.03
N GLY A 165 -5.18 3.26 3.26
CA GLY A 165 -6.64 3.32 3.45
C GLY A 165 -7.48 3.35 2.18
N ASN A 166 -6.88 3.09 1.01
CA ASN A 166 -7.67 2.83 -0.20
C ASN A 166 -8.39 1.49 -0.09
N LYS A 167 -9.61 1.45 -0.62
CA LYS A 167 -10.40 0.21 -0.75
C LYS A 167 -10.27 -0.28 -2.20
N HIS A 168 -10.72 -1.51 -2.45
CA HIS A 168 -10.83 -1.99 -3.82
C HIS A 168 -11.69 -1.03 -4.67
N SER A 169 -11.28 -0.88 -5.92
CA SER A 169 -12.01 -0.12 -6.93
C SER A 169 -12.61 -1.09 -7.94
N PRO A 170 -13.85 -0.87 -8.39
CA PRO A 170 -14.42 -1.65 -9.50
C PRO A 170 -13.90 -1.18 -10.87
N VAL A 171 -13.12 -0.08 -10.93
CA VAL A 171 -12.68 0.52 -12.19
C VAL A 171 -11.53 -0.31 -12.79
N PRO A 172 -11.68 -0.88 -14.00
CA PRO A 172 -10.60 -1.60 -14.67
C PRO A 172 -9.35 -0.74 -14.84
N GLY A 173 -8.17 -1.32 -14.68
CA GLY A 173 -6.89 -0.60 -14.81
C GLY A 173 -6.53 0.26 -13.59
N ASN A 174 -7.44 0.44 -12.63
CA ASN A 174 -7.08 1.02 -11.34
C ASN A 174 -6.18 0.06 -10.57
N ILE A 175 -5.15 0.57 -9.90
CA ILE A 175 -4.23 -0.26 -9.09
C ILE A 175 -4.97 -1.03 -7.99
N MET A 176 -6.07 -0.49 -7.47
CA MET A 176 -6.92 -1.12 -6.46
C MET A 176 -8.02 -2.04 -7.05
N SER A 177 -8.01 -2.29 -8.36
CA SER A 177 -8.94 -3.20 -9.03
C SER A 177 -8.32 -4.59 -9.25
N TYR A 178 -9.17 -5.60 -9.25
CA TYR A 178 -8.82 -6.95 -9.72
C TYR A 178 -8.79 -7.05 -11.25
N GLU A 179 -9.49 -6.15 -11.93
CA GLU A 179 -9.57 -6.11 -13.39
C GLU A 179 -8.42 -5.27 -13.96
N ARG A 180 -7.66 -5.87 -14.87
CA ARG A 180 -6.51 -5.24 -15.53
C ARG A 180 -6.91 -4.76 -16.93
N THR A 181 -6.26 -3.71 -17.37
CA THR A 181 -6.30 -3.21 -18.76
C THR A 181 -4.91 -3.36 -19.37
N GLU A 182 -4.77 -2.98 -20.65
CA GLU A 182 -3.46 -2.92 -21.32
C GLU A 182 -2.57 -1.79 -20.76
N ASP A 183 -3.19 -0.73 -20.23
CA ASP A 183 -2.49 0.39 -19.62
C ASP A 183 -1.86 0.01 -18.27
N PRO A 184 -0.72 0.61 -17.91
CA PRO A 184 -0.12 0.43 -16.59
C PRO A 184 -1.09 0.85 -15.47
N PRO A 185 -1.22 0.06 -14.40
CA PRO A 185 -2.17 0.38 -13.35
C PRO A 185 -1.79 1.67 -12.60
N ALA A 186 -2.80 2.43 -12.21
CA ALA A 186 -2.62 3.72 -11.53
C ALA A 186 -3.70 3.97 -10.46
N PHE A 187 -3.40 4.88 -9.53
CA PHE A 187 -4.40 5.42 -8.61
C PHE A 187 -5.21 6.53 -9.29
N ASP A 188 -6.48 6.66 -8.93
CA ASP A 188 -7.28 7.84 -9.26
C ASP A 188 -6.96 9.03 -8.32
N THR A 189 -7.50 10.21 -8.65
CA THR A 189 -7.26 11.44 -7.91
C THR A 189 -7.71 11.35 -6.44
N GLU A 190 -8.82 10.68 -6.16
CA GLU A 190 -9.34 10.55 -4.79
C GLU A 190 -8.46 9.64 -3.94
N GLN A 191 -7.98 8.54 -4.53
CA GLN A 191 -7.04 7.62 -3.92
C GLN A 191 -5.71 8.31 -3.62
N LEU A 192 -5.18 9.11 -4.55
CA LEU A 192 -3.96 9.91 -4.33
C LEU A 192 -4.17 10.93 -3.19
N ALA A 193 -5.31 11.62 -3.14
CA ALA A 193 -5.63 12.55 -2.06
C ALA A 193 -5.75 11.83 -0.70
N ARG A 194 -6.33 10.63 -0.67
CA ARG A 194 -6.42 9.80 0.52
C ARG A 194 -5.03 9.36 1.00
N ILE A 195 -4.17 8.90 0.10
CA ILE A 195 -2.80 8.53 0.41
C ILE A 195 -2.06 9.67 1.11
N ARG A 196 -2.09 10.88 0.54
CA ARG A 196 -1.43 12.05 1.13
C ARG A 196 -2.02 12.42 2.49
N ARG A 197 -3.33 12.27 2.69
CA ARG A 197 -3.99 12.52 3.98
C ARG A 197 -3.55 11.52 5.05
N VAL A 198 -3.56 10.22 4.73
CA VAL A 198 -3.18 9.16 5.68
C VAL A 198 -1.68 9.24 5.99
N LEU A 199 -0.83 9.49 4.99
CA LEU A 199 0.60 9.72 5.21
C LEU A 199 0.85 10.83 6.24
N ARG A 200 0.19 11.99 6.07
CA ARG A 200 0.31 13.10 7.04
C ARG A 200 -0.12 12.68 8.45
N ALA A 201 -1.12 11.81 8.59
CA ALA A 201 -1.53 11.29 9.89
C ALA A 201 -0.47 10.36 10.50
N CYS A 202 0.07 9.41 9.72
CA CYS A 202 1.13 8.50 10.16
C CYS A 202 2.41 9.23 10.58
N LEU A 203 2.77 10.31 9.87
CA LEU A 203 3.92 11.14 10.24
C LEU A 203 3.69 11.90 11.54
N ARG A 204 2.48 12.44 11.75
CA ARG A 204 2.13 13.15 13.00
C ARG A 204 2.06 12.21 14.20
N SER A 205 1.54 10.99 14.03
CA SER A 205 1.47 10.00 15.11
C SER A 205 2.82 9.35 15.42
N GLY A 206 3.82 9.53 14.54
CA GLY A 206 5.12 8.87 14.64
C GLY A 206 5.07 7.38 14.29
N GLU A 207 3.98 6.92 13.68
CA GLU A 207 3.85 5.56 13.13
C GLU A 207 4.86 5.33 12.00
N ILE A 208 5.10 6.38 11.20
CA ILE A 208 6.20 6.45 10.23
C ILE A 208 7.15 7.57 10.65
N ARG A 209 8.45 7.28 10.71
CA ARG A 209 9.50 8.24 11.07
C ARG A 209 10.51 8.34 9.93
N LEU A 210 10.55 9.49 9.27
CA LEU A 210 11.40 9.71 8.08
C LEU A 210 12.91 9.70 8.39
N LYS A 211 13.28 10.08 9.61
CA LYS A 211 14.65 9.99 10.11
C LYS A 211 14.72 8.85 11.12
N ALA A 212 15.76 8.02 11.05
CA ALA A 212 16.13 7.16 12.16
C ALA A 212 16.44 8.07 13.35
N ASP A 213 15.59 8.04 14.38
CA ASP A 213 16.03 8.57 15.66
C ASP A 213 17.20 7.68 16.08
N ARG A 214 18.40 8.24 16.20
CA ARG A 214 19.62 7.50 16.62
C ARG A 214 19.47 6.88 18.02
N ARG A 215 18.34 7.11 18.69
CA ARG A 215 17.97 6.56 19.99
C ARG A 215 16.98 5.42 19.84
N GLY A 216 17.52 4.20 19.75
CA GLY A 216 16.76 2.99 20.07
C GLY A 216 16.60 2.04 18.89
N VAL A 217 17.65 1.29 18.57
CA VAL A 217 17.71 -0.17 18.69
C VAL A 217 19.21 -0.51 18.66
N ALA A 218 19.81 -0.84 19.80
CA ALA A 218 21.08 -1.57 19.78
C ALA A 218 20.74 -3.00 19.32
N PRO A 219 21.48 -3.58 18.35
CA PRO A 219 21.34 -4.99 18.06
C PRO A 219 21.63 -5.76 19.35
N ARG A 220 20.68 -6.60 19.77
CA ARG A 220 20.93 -7.58 20.82
C ARG A 220 22.01 -8.49 20.25
N ALA A 221 23.25 -8.30 20.70
CA ALA A 221 24.38 -9.11 20.31
C ALA A 221 23.98 -10.58 20.46
N ALA A 222 24.18 -11.35 19.40
CA ALA A 222 24.11 -12.79 19.44
C ALA A 222 24.97 -13.26 20.62
N SER A 223 24.42 -14.14 21.46
CA SER A 223 25.19 -14.82 22.49
C SER A 223 26.29 -15.62 21.80
N GLU A 224 27.48 -15.04 21.75
CA GLU A 224 28.71 -15.71 21.41
C GLU A 224 28.96 -16.74 22.52
N ARG A 225 28.58 -18.00 22.27
CA ARG A 225 29.12 -19.12 23.05
C ARG A 225 30.58 -19.26 22.63
N LEU A 226 31.45 -18.73 23.47
CA LEU A 226 32.86 -19.09 23.46
C LEU A 226 33.01 -20.61 23.64
N PRO A 227 33.90 -21.26 22.88
CA PRO A 227 34.32 -22.62 23.16
C PRO A 227 35.31 -22.59 24.33
N LEU A 228 35.05 -23.39 25.37
CA LEU A 228 36.11 -23.84 26.27
C LEU A 228 36.48 -25.25 25.82
N GLY A 229 37.61 -25.34 25.12
CA GLY A 229 38.28 -26.59 24.84
C GLY A 229 39.06 -27.10 26.05
N ASP A 230 39.19 -28.44 26.05
CA ASP A 230 40.25 -29.31 26.54
C ASP A 230 40.74 -29.27 27.99
N GLY A 231 40.73 -30.49 28.57
CA GLY A 231 41.89 -31.04 29.27
C GLY A 231 41.86 -31.00 30.80
N ASP A 232 41.37 -32.06 31.43
CA ASP A 232 42.19 -32.89 32.34
C ASP A 232 41.33 -33.96 33.04
N LYS A 233 41.61 -35.22 32.70
CA LYS A 233 41.66 -36.48 33.48
C LYS A 233 41.21 -37.69 32.69
#